data_AF-A0A512PM18-F1
#
_entry.id   AF-A0A512PM18-F1
#
_cell.length_a   1.000
_cell.length_b   1.000
_cell.length_c   1.000
_cell.angle_alpha   90.00
_cell.angle_beta   90.00
_cell.angle_gamma   90.00
#
_symmetry.space_group_name_H-M   'P 1'
#
loop_
_entity.id
_entity.type
_entity.pdbx_description
1 polymer ?
#
loop_
_entity_poly.entity_id
_entity_poly.type
_entity_poly.pdbx_seq_one_letter_code
_entity_poly.pdbx_strand_id
1 'polypeptide(L)'
;MSDEKTKSCVMCGKTIPAYSNFCPYCGAKQPWLEENEESNKRVGRLLKWYEKPFGKFVSLTAAVLVVLAVGSSCSLHDGPSHTKIERELNQYLFDARPNTVYGKDPSIKVDKNKGITVKISKTSSAVKQLKKGNPAKWNIMVRKLKDRSRAFAGIYANQKYSDIKVKTKKVKGDAKQTLLKVNLGKVTYNVADKYSK
;
A
#
# COMPACT_ATOMS: atom_id res chain seq x y z
N MET A 1 29.07 39.02 -24.63
CA MET A 1 28.89 38.62 -23.22
C MET A 1 27.42 38.79 -22.94
N SER A 2 26.69 37.71 -22.74
CA SER A 2 25.23 37.73 -22.67
C SER A 2 24.79 38.10 -21.25
N ASP A 3 24.04 39.19 -21.09
CA ASP A 3 23.48 39.61 -19.81
C ASP A 3 22.55 38.50 -19.27
N GLU A 4 22.97 37.83 -18.20
CA GLU A 4 22.16 36.78 -17.57
C GLU A 4 20.94 37.43 -16.89
N LYS A 5 19.74 37.13 -17.39
CA LYS A 5 18.49 37.60 -16.79
C LYS A 5 18.38 37.11 -15.33
N THR A 6 18.04 38.02 -14.42
CA THR A 6 17.85 37.72 -13.00
C THR A 6 16.41 38.00 -12.56
N LYS A 7 15.98 37.38 -11.45
CA LYS A 7 14.68 37.56 -10.80
C LYS A 7 14.84 37.69 -9.30
N SER A 8 13.90 38.33 -8.60
CA SER A 8 13.91 38.40 -7.13
C SER A 8 13.17 37.21 -6.52
N CYS A 9 13.71 36.66 -5.45
CA CYS A 9 13.09 35.57 -4.70
C CYS A 9 11.79 36.04 -4.02
N VAL A 10 10.68 35.36 -4.29
CA VAL A 10 9.35 35.70 -3.71
C VAL A 10 9.28 35.58 -2.18
N MET A 11 10.22 34.85 -1.55
CA MET A 11 10.24 34.64 -0.10
C MET A 11 11.27 35.50 0.64
N CYS A 12 12.48 35.63 0.09
CA CYS A 12 13.59 36.32 0.80
C CYS A 12 14.07 37.60 0.12
N GLY A 13 13.48 37.98 -1.02
CA GLY A 13 13.78 39.21 -1.75
C GLY A 13 15.16 39.26 -2.44
N LYS A 14 16.00 38.24 -2.26
CA LYS A 14 17.34 38.20 -2.88
C LYS A 14 17.25 37.95 -4.38
N THR A 15 18.11 38.62 -5.15
CA THR A 15 18.25 38.43 -6.59
C THR A 15 18.89 37.08 -6.90
N ILE A 16 18.30 36.35 -7.83
CA ILE A 16 18.70 35.00 -8.25
C ILE A 16 18.63 34.90 -9.78
N PRO A 17 19.30 33.94 -10.44
CA PRO A 17 19.19 33.76 -11.88
C PRO A 17 17.75 33.40 -12.30
N ALA A 18 17.28 33.93 -13.44
CA ALA A 18 15.90 33.76 -13.89
C ALA A 18 15.50 32.28 -14.09
N TYR A 19 16.45 31.43 -14.52
CA TYR A 19 16.28 29.99 -14.72
C TYR A 19 16.19 29.18 -13.41
N SER A 20 16.48 29.78 -12.25
CA SER A 20 16.53 29.04 -10.99
C SER A 20 15.12 28.66 -10.52
N ASN A 21 14.88 27.35 -10.39
CA ASN A 21 13.63 26.77 -9.89
C ASN A 21 13.46 26.90 -8.37
N PHE A 22 14.58 27.02 -7.65
CA PHE A 22 14.63 27.14 -6.20
C PHE A 22 15.60 28.26 -5.84
N CYS A 23 15.28 29.02 -4.80
CA CYS A 23 16.19 30.04 -4.30
C CYS A 23 17.38 29.36 -3.59
N PRO A 24 18.64 29.60 -4.00
CA PRO A 24 19.80 29.01 -3.35
C PRO A 24 20.01 29.50 -1.91
N TYR A 25 19.40 30.63 -1.54
CA TYR A 25 19.56 31.24 -0.22
C TYR A 25 18.50 30.78 0.79
N CYS A 26 17.28 30.47 0.36
CA CYS A 26 16.19 30.11 1.28
C CYS A 26 15.47 28.80 0.92
N GLY A 27 15.83 28.14 -0.18
CA GLY A 27 15.21 26.88 -0.63
C GLY A 27 13.80 27.00 -1.19
N ALA A 28 13.18 28.18 -1.15
CA ALA A 28 11.81 28.36 -1.64
C ALA A 28 11.72 28.13 -3.16
N LYS A 29 10.70 27.37 -3.58
CA LYS A 29 10.37 27.17 -4.99
C LYS A 29 9.97 28.51 -5.62
N GLN A 30 10.54 28.81 -6.78
CA GLN A 30 10.31 30.05 -7.50
C GLN A 30 9.35 29.82 -8.67
N PRO A 31 8.45 30.76 -8.95
CA PRO A 31 7.69 30.73 -10.19
C PRO A 31 8.66 30.84 -11.38
N TRP A 32 8.31 30.15 -12.47
CA TRP A 32 8.98 30.37 -13.75
C TRP A 32 8.59 31.77 -14.22
N LEU A 33 9.58 32.57 -14.61
CA LEU A 33 9.28 33.73 -15.45
C LEU A 33 8.89 33.13 -16.79
N GLU A 34 7.62 33.25 -17.15
CA GLU A 34 7.15 32.85 -18.47
C GLU A 34 7.93 33.66 -19.50
N GLU A 35 8.79 33.00 -20.28
CA GLU A 35 9.14 33.54 -21.58
C GLU A 35 7.82 33.55 -22.36
N ASN A 36 7.37 34.73 -22.78
CA ASN A 36 6.11 34.93 -23.49
C ASN A 36 5.92 33.86 -24.60
N GLU A 37 5.17 32.81 -24.28
CA GLU A 37 4.85 31.70 -25.19
C GLU A 37 3.95 32.16 -26.37
N GLU A 38 3.50 33.41 -26.35
CA GLU A 38 2.68 34.05 -27.38
C GLU A 38 3.36 34.18 -28.76
N SER A 39 4.68 34.00 -28.88
CA SER A 39 5.37 34.14 -30.18
C SER A 39 5.24 32.93 -31.11
N ASN A 40 4.67 31.81 -30.64
CA ASN A 40 4.59 30.62 -31.48
C ASN A 40 3.32 30.64 -32.35
N LYS A 41 3.46 30.94 -33.65
CA LYS A 41 2.36 31.03 -34.66
C LYS A 41 1.42 29.81 -34.66
N ARG A 42 1.86 28.64 -34.18
CA ARG A 42 1.03 27.44 -34.05
C ARG A 42 0.02 27.53 -32.91
N VAL A 43 0.38 28.12 -31.77
CA VAL A 43 -0.47 28.26 -30.58
C VAL A 43 -1.60 29.26 -30.84
N GLY A 44 -1.30 30.41 -31.47
CA GLY A 44 -2.32 31.38 -31.86
C GLY A 44 -3.36 30.85 -32.84
N ARG A 45 -2.99 29.88 -33.69
CA ARG A 45 -3.93 29.21 -34.61
C ARG A 45 -4.87 28.26 -33.88
N LEU A 46 -4.39 27.56 -32.86
CA LEU A 46 -5.18 26.66 -32.03
C LEU A 46 -6.16 27.44 -31.14
N LEU A 47 -5.72 28.55 -30.55
CA LEU A 47 -6.58 29.45 -29.75
C LEU A 47 -7.74 30.04 -30.57
N LYS A 48 -7.45 30.57 -31.78
CA LYS A 48 -8.50 31.08 -32.69
C LYS A 48 -9.50 30.01 -33.15
N TRP A 49 -9.07 28.74 -33.21
CA TRP A 49 -9.95 27.63 -33.55
C TRP A 49 -10.81 27.19 -32.36
N TYR A 50 -10.23 27.21 -31.14
CA TYR A 50 -10.93 26.93 -29.88
C TYR A 50 -12.03 27.95 -29.55
N GLU A 51 -11.86 29.23 -29.90
CA GLU A 51 -12.88 30.27 -29.72
C GLU A 51 -14.17 30.03 -30.54
N LYS A 52 -14.11 29.23 -31.62
CA LYS A 52 -15.30 28.87 -32.39
C LYS A 52 -16.14 27.85 -31.61
N PRO A 53 -17.48 27.93 -31.66
CA PRO A 53 -18.36 27.02 -30.92
C PRO A 53 -18.04 25.55 -31.22
N PHE A 54 -17.80 25.22 -32.49
CA PHE A 54 -17.44 23.87 -32.91
C PHE A 54 -16.07 23.40 -32.35
N GLY A 55 -15.06 24.27 -32.30
CA GLY A 55 -13.74 23.94 -31.74
C GLY A 55 -13.78 23.72 -30.23
N LYS A 56 -14.61 24.49 -29.52
CA LYS A 56 -14.85 24.30 -28.08
C LYS A 56 -15.54 22.95 -27.77
N PHE A 57 -16.54 22.57 -28.56
CA PHE A 57 -17.21 21.27 -28.40
C PHE A 57 -16.26 20.10 -28.69
N VAL A 58 -15.50 20.15 -29.79
CA VAL A 58 -14.58 19.06 -30.15
C VAL A 58 -13.48 18.88 -29.10
N SER A 59 -12.90 19.98 -28.61
CA SER A 59 -11.85 19.94 -27.57
C SER A 59 -12.36 19.41 -26.23
N LEU A 60 -13.56 19.82 -25.78
CA LEU A 60 -14.18 19.26 -24.58
C LEU A 60 -14.47 17.76 -24.72
N THR A 61 -14.99 17.35 -25.87
CA THR A 61 -15.29 15.93 -26.14
C THR A 61 -14.02 15.10 -26.15
N ALA A 62 -12.95 15.60 -26.78
CA ALA A 62 -11.63 14.95 -26.79
C ALA A 62 -11.06 14.84 -25.37
N ALA A 63 -11.17 15.89 -24.55
CA ALA A 63 -10.72 15.86 -23.16
C ALA A 63 -11.47 14.79 -22.33
N VAL A 64 -12.79 14.72 -22.48
CA VAL A 64 -13.62 13.68 -21.81
C VAL A 64 -13.22 12.28 -22.29
N LEU A 65 -12.99 12.08 -23.59
CA LEU A 65 -12.53 10.80 -24.13
C LEU A 65 -11.16 10.40 -23.59
N VAL A 66 -10.22 11.33 -23.43
CA VAL A 66 -8.92 11.07 -22.81
C VAL A 66 -9.08 10.67 -21.35
N VAL A 67 -9.94 11.38 -20.59
CA VAL A 67 -10.22 11.03 -19.19
C VAL A 67 -10.87 9.65 -19.09
N LEU A 68 -11.81 9.31 -19.97
CA LEU A 68 -12.44 7.98 -20.01
C LEU A 68 -11.45 6.88 -20.43
N ALA A 69 -10.59 7.15 -21.42
CA ALA A 69 -9.57 6.20 -21.87
C ALA A 69 -8.51 5.93 -20.79
N VAL A 70 -8.01 6.98 -20.12
CA VAL A 70 -7.05 6.85 -19.01
C VAL A 70 -7.73 6.27 -17.77
N GLY A 71 -8.94 6.72 -17.43
CA GLY A 71 -9.70 6.23 -16.28
C GLY A 71 -10.08 4.74 -16.41
N SER A 72 -10.43 4.28 -17.61
CA SER A 72 -10.67 2.86 -17.90
C SER A 72 -9.40 2.00 -17.89
N SER A 73 -8.23 2.60 -18.16
CA SER A 73 -6.93 1.92 -18.10
C SER A 73 -6.39 1.79 -16.67
N CYS A 74 -6.80 2.66 -15.76
CA CYS A 74 -6.49 2.55 -14.33
C CYS A 74 -7.48 1.60 -13.65
N SER A 75 -7.21 0.30 -13.71
CA SER A 75 -7.87 -0.65 -12.81
C SER A 75 -7.36 -0.43 -11.37
N LEU A 76 -8.01 0.48 -10.64
CA LEU A 76 -7.88 0.67 -9.18
C LEU A 76 -8.34 -0.56 -8.36
N HIS A 77 -8.42 -1.73 -9.00
CA HIS A 77 -8.90 -2.99 -8.42
C HIS A 77 -7.77 -3.85 -7.84
N ASP A 78 -6.51 -3.60 -8.21
CA ASP A 78 -5.38 -4.26 -7.58
C ASP A 78 -5.02 -3.53 -6.28
N GLY A 79 -5.53 -4.06 -5.17
CA GLY A 79 -5.05 -3.73 -3.84
C GLY A 79 -3.52 -3.92 -3.72
N PRO A 80 -2.91 -3.53 -2.58
CA PRO A 80 -1.46 -3.59 -2.39
C PRO A 80 -0.91 -4.97 -2.75
N SER A 81 0.25 -4.98 -3.44
CA SER A 81 0.95 -6.20 -3.81
C SER A 81 1.09 -7.14 -2.60
N HIS A 82 0.99 -8.46 -2.85
CA HIS A 82 1.13 -9.51 -1.83
C HIS A 82 2.33 -9.31 -0.94
N THR A 83 3.46 -8.90 -1.52
CA THR A 83 4.71 -8.66 -0.80
C THR A 83 4.58 -7.54 0.23
N LYS A 84 3.75 -6.52 -0.04
CA LYS A 84 3.46 -5.43 0.89
C LYS A 84 2.59 -5.92 2.05
N ILE A 85 1.55 -6.71 1.75
CA ILE A 85 0.69 -7.34 2.77
C ILE A 85 1.52 -8.29 3.66
N GLU A 86 2.40 -9.10 3.06
CA GLU A 86 3.32 -10.00 3.78
C GLU A 86 4.21 -9.23 4.75
N ARG A 87 4.88 -8.17 4.26
CA ARG A 87 5.78 -7.35 5.07
C ARG A 87 5.05 -6.67 6.22
N GLU A 88 3.91 -6.05 5.93
CA GLU A 88 3.11 -5.35 6.95
C GLU A 88 2.59 -6.30 8.02
N LEU A 89 2.09 -7.47 7.63
CA LEU A 89 1.65 -8.47 8.61
C LEU A 89 2.82 -9.04 9.41
N ASN A 90 4.00 -9.22 8.79
CA ASN A 90 5.17 -9.72 9.49
C ASN A 90 5.61 -8.73 10.57
N GLN A 91 5.59 -7.43 10.25
CA GLN A 91 5.83 -6.38 11.21
C GLN A 91 4.74 -6.34 12.30
N TYR A 92 3.46 -6.42 11.93
CA TYR A 92 2.36 -6.33 12.89
C TYR A 92 2.27 -7.52 13.88
N LEU A 93 2.57 -8.74 13.41
CA LEU A 93 2.47 -9.96 14.21
C LEU A 93 3.75 -10.29 14.96
N PHE A 94 4.90 -10.01 14.37
CA PHE A 94 6.20 -10.51 14.82
C PHE A 94 7.22 -9.40 15.05
N ASP A 95 6.85 -8.14 14.84
CA ASP A 95 7.73 -6.96 14.91
C ASP A 95 8.99 -7.14 14.05
N ALA A 96 8.89 -7.90 12.95
CA ALA A 96 9.99 -8.29 12.07
C ALA A 96 11.18 -8.97 12.79
N ARG A 97 10.95 -9.59 13.96
CA ARG A 97 12.00 -10.26 14.74
C ARG A 97 12.18 -11.73 14.30
N PRO A 98 13.42 -12.24 14.21
CA PRO A 98 13.66 -13.64 13.89
C PRO A 98 13.26 -14.59 15.04
N ASN A 99 13.38 -14.17 16.30
CA ASN A 99 12.96 -14.98 17.44
C ASN A 99 11.74 -14.37 18.13
N THR A 100 10.65 -15.13 18.16
CA THR A 100 9.38 -14.66 18.75
C THR A 100 8.80 -15.69 19.71
N VAL A 101 7.78 -15.29 20.46
CA VAL A 101 6.98 -16.23 21.27
C VAL A 101 6.30 -17.32 20.43
N TYR A 102 6.20 -17.11 19.10
CA TYR A 102 5.66 -18.04 18.12
C TYR A 102 6.75 -18.86 17.39
N GLY A 103 8.00 -18.76 17.84
CA GLY A 103 9.14 -19.55 17.38
C GLY A 103 10.14 -18.76 16.56
N LYS A 104 11.16 -19.47 16.05
CA LYS A 104 12.21 -18.94 15.18
C LYS A 104 11.69 -18.79 13.74
N ASP A 105 11.99 -17.65 13.14
CA ASP A 105 11.71 -17.16 11.79
C ASP A 105 10.25 -17.33 11.35
N PRO A 106 9.26 -16.86 12.12
CA PRO A 106 7.87 -16.94 11.68
C PRO A 106 7.74 -16.30 10.30
N SER A 107 6.92 -16.89 9.43
CA SER A 107 6.81 -16.43 8.04
C SER A 107 5.36 -16.32 7.63
N ILE A 108 5.07 -15.35 6.78
CA ILE A 108 3.75 -15.10 6.24
C ILE A 108 3.83 -15.27 4.74
N LYS A 109 2.85 -15.97 4.16
CA LYS A 109 2.67 -16.10 2.72
C LYS A 109 1.29 -15.60 2.34
N VAL A 110 1.20 -14.74 1.35
CA VAL A 110 -0.05 -14.18 0.83
C VAL A 110 -0.23 -14.62 -0.62
N ASP A 111 -1.41 -15.11 -0.95
CA ASP A 111 -1.77 -15.62 -2.27
C ASP A 111 -3.17 -15.11 -2.64
N LYS A 112 -3.37 -14.57 -3.87
CA LYS A 112 -4.67 -14.00 -4.32
C LYS A 112 -5.82 -14.99 -4.16
N ASN A 113 -5.54 -16.28 -4.34
CA ASN A 113 -6.55 -17.33 -4.44
C ASN A 113 -6.68 -18.13 -3.15
N LYS A 114 -5.57 -18.28 -2.40
CA LYS A 114 -5.51 -19.11 -1.18
C LYS A 114 -5.60 -18.30 0.12
N GLY A 115 -5.52 -16.98 0.04
CA GLY A 115 -5.53 -16.07 1.18
C GLY A 115 -4.17 -16.00 1.88
N ILE A 116 -4.19 -15.81 3.19
CA ILE A 116 -3.00 -15.55 4.00
C ILE A 116 -2.66 -16.78 4.83
N THR A 117 -1.43 -17.25 4.73
CA THR A 117 -0.90 -18.35 5.54
C THR A 117 0.22 -17.86 6.45
N VAL A 118 -0.04 -17.84 7.75
CA VAL A 118 0.93 -17.56 8.80
C VAL A 118 1.56 -18.88 9.26
N LYS A 119 2.88 -18.97 9.25
CA LYS A 119 3.64 -20.17 9.63
C LYS A 119 4.45 -19.91 10.88
N ILE A 120 4.18 -20.69 11.92
CA ILE A 120 4.85 -20.60 13.22
C ILE A 120 5.46 -21.93 13.62
N SER A 121 6.33 -21.95 14.64
CA SER A 121 6.93 -23.19 15.12
C SER A 121 5.94 -24.02 15.95
N LYS A 122 5.91 -25.34 15.70
CA LYS A 122 5.17 -26.34 16.52
C LYS A 122 5.66 -26.37 17.97
N THR A 123 6.94 -26.02 18.20
CA THR A 123 7.60 -26.02 19.51
C THR A 123 7.69 -24.62 20.14
N SER A 124 6.98 -23.63 19.59
CA SER A 124 6.99 -22.26 20.11
C SER A 124 6.47 -22.16 21.54
N SER A 125 6.90 -21.11 22.26
CA SER A 125 6.44 -20.85 23.63
C SER A 125 4.92 -20.71 23.70
N ALA A 126 4.31 -19.99 22.75
CA ALA A 126 2.87 -19.80 22.69
C ALA A 126 2.11 -21.13 22.49
N VAL A 127 2.56 -22.00 21.58
CA VAL A 127 1.92 -23.31 21.34
C VAL A 127 2.13 -24.26 22.52
N LYS A 128 3.32 -24.25 23.13
CA LYS A 128 3.60 -25.06 24.33
C LYS A 128 2.73 -24.64 25.52
N GLN A 129 2.60 -23.33 25.76
CA GLN A 129 1.76 -22.81 26.84
C GLN A 129 0.28 -23.08 26.59
N LEU A 130 -0.18 -22.96 25.34
CA LEU A 130 -1.54 -23.31 24.95
C LEU A 130 -1.90 -24.75 25.32
N LYS A 131 -1.02 -25.72 25.00
CA LYS A 131 -1.21 -27.14 25.33
C LYS A 131 -1.24 -27.41 26.83
N LYS A 132 -0.65 -26.53 27.63
CA LYS A 132 -0.66 -26.58 29.11
C LYS A 132 -1.86 -25.86 29.73
N GLY A 133 -2.85 -25.43 28.94
CA GLY A 133 -4.02 -24.70 29.43
C GLY A 133 -3.78 -23.20 29.67
N ASN A 134 -2.64 -22.65 29.22
CA ASN A 134 -2.30 -21.23 29.38
C ASN A 134 -2.34 -20.51 28.02
N PRO A 135 -3.53 -20.15 27.50
CA PRO A 135 -3.69 -19.63 26.13
C PRO A 135 -3.35 -18.14 25.97
N ALA A 136 -2.92 -17.42 27.02
CA ALA A 136 -2.76 -15.96 26.97
C ALA A 136 -1.95 -15.46 25.75
N LYS A 137 -0.77 -16.03 25.50
CA LYS A 137 0.06 -15.67 24.34
C LYS A 137 -0.59 -16.04 23.01
N TRP A 138 -1.33 -17.15 22.97
CA TRP A 138 -2.07 -17.57 21.78
C TRP A 138 -3.24 -16.61 21.49
N ASN A 139 -3.99 -16.22 22.51
CA ASN A 139 -5.14 -15.33 22.39
C ASN A 139 -4.76 -13.93 21.88
N ILE A 140 -3.54 -13.46 22.17
CA ILE A 140 -3.00 -12.23 21.57
C ILE A 140 -2.92 -12.36 20.05
N MET A 141 -2.37 -13.48 19.54
CA MET A 141 -2.31 -13.74 18.09
C MET A 141 -3.71 -13.85 17.49
N VAL A 142 -4.62 -14.60 18.14
CA VAL A 142 -6.01 -14.74 17.67
C VAL A 142 -6.68 -13.38 17.54
N ARG A 143 -6.53 -12.50 18.54
CA ARG A 143 -7.09 -11.14 18.53
C ARG A 143 -6.53 -10.31 17.37
N LYS A 144 -5.20 -10.21 17.27
CA LYS A 144 -4.51 -9.49 16.19
C LYS A 144 -4.98 -9.96 14.80
N LEU A 145 -5.10 -11.27 14.60
CA LEU A 145 -5.52 -11.85 13.33
C LEU A 145 -7.01 -11.62 13.04
N LYS A 146 -7.86 -11.64 14.06
CA LYS A 146 -9.28 -11.32 13.95
C LYS A 146 -9.49 -9.88 13.48
N ASP A 147 -8.82 -8.95 14.14
CA ASP A 147 -8.92 -7.52 13.83
C ASP A 147 -8.41 -7.25 12.41
N ARG A 148 -7.31 -7.90 12.02
CA ARG A 148 -6.75 -7.73 10.67
C ARG A 148 -7.57 -8.38 9.56
N SER A 149 -8.13 -9.57 9.82
CA SER A 149 -9.07 -10.22 8.90
C SER A 149 -10.30 -9.35 8.66
N ARG A 150 -10.84 -8.71 9.70
CA ARG A 150 -11.95 -7.76 9.59
C ARG A 150 -11.57 -6.52 8.77
N ALA A 151 -10.40 -5.93 9.05
CA ALA A 151 -9.93 -4.76 8.30
C ALA A 151 -9.76 -5.06 6.81
N PHE A 152 -9.18 -6.22 6.47
CA PHE A 152 -8.97 -6.63 5.08
C PHE A 152 -10.28 -6.89 4.33
N ALA A 153 -11.31 -7.38 5.00
CA ALA A 153 -12.64 -7.55 4.42
C ALA A 153 -13.27 -6.21 4.01
N GLY A 154 -13.01 -5.13 4.78
CA GLY A 154 -13.57 -3.80 4.50
C GLY A 154 -12.75 -2.96 3.50
N ILE A 155 -11.46 -3.24 3.34
CA ILE A 155 -10.54 -2.39 2.57
C ILE A 155 -10.24 -2.95 1.18
N TYR A 156 -10.16 -4.28 1.02
CA TYR A 156 -9.70 -4.88 -0.23
C TYR A 156 -10.86 -5.47 -1.03
N ALA A 157 -10.88 -5.21 -2.34
CA ALA A 157 -11.83 -5.82 -3.27
C ALA A 157 -11.73 -7.36 -3.25
N ASN A 158 -10.51 -7.90 -3.15
CA ASN A 158 -10.31 -9.33 -2.98
C ASN A 158 -10.52 -9.77 -1.52
N GLN A 159 -11.72 -10.29 -1.25
CA GLN A 159 -12.10 -10.83 0.06
C GLN A 159 -11.26 -12.02 0.52
N LYS A 160 -10.51 -12.70 -0.37
CA LYS A 160 -9.60 -13.79 0.04
C LYS A 160 -8.48 -13.33 0.97
N TYR A 161 -8.12 -12.05 0.98
CA TYR A 161 -7.15 -11.53 1.95
C TYR A 161 -7.68 -11.57 3.39
N SER A 162 -9.00 -11.63 3.59
CA SER A 162 -9.58 -11.83 4.91
C SER A 162 -9.48 -13.27 5.42
N ASP A 163 -9.23 -14.27 4.54
CA ASP A 163 -9.02 -15.68 4.91
C ASP A 163 -7.58 -15.86 5.40
N ILE A 164 -7.41 -15.92 6.72
CA ILE A 164 -6.12 -16.07 7.38
C ILE A 164 -6.04 -17.42 8.08
N LYS A 165 -4.99 -18.19 7.76
CA LYS A 165 -4.73 -19.53 8.31
C LYS A 165 -3.39 -19.54 9.04
N VAL A 166 -3.39 -20.01 10.28
CA VAL A 166 -2.14 -20.27 11.02
C VAL A 166 -1.83 -21.76 10.93
N LYS A 167 -0.63 -22.09 10.45
CA LYS A 167 -0.14 -23.46 10.32
C LYS A 167 1.22 -23.62 10.99
N THR A 168 1.56 -24.83 11.40
CA THR A 168 2.93 -25.14 11.80
C THR A 168 3.87 -25.15 10.60
N LYS A 169 5.12 -24.74 10.80
CA LYS A 169 6.20 -25.00 9.86
C LYS A 169 6.38 -26.51 9.69
N LYS A 170 6.77 -26.93 8.47
CA LYS A 170 7.13 -28.33 8.20
C LYS A 170 8.43 -28.62 8.96
N VAL A 171 8.41 -29.62 9.81
CA VAL A 171 9.61 -30.21 10.43
C VAL A 171 9.85 -31.55 9.75
N LYS A 172 11.10 -31.98 9.60
CA LYS A 172 11.44 -33.25 8.93
C LYS A 172 10.69 -34.40 9.62
N GLY A 173 9.87 -35.14 8.86
CA GLY A 173 9.03 -36.24 9.38
C GLY A 173 7.64 -35.87 9.92
N ASP A 174 7.29 -34.58 9.96
CA ASP A 174 6.06 -34.09 10.60
C ASP A 174 5.15 -33.33 9.62
N ALA A 175 3.85 -33.67 9.59
CA ALA A 175 2.87 -32.98 8.76
C ALA A 175 2.58 -31.55 9.28
N LYS A 176 2.22 -30.64 8.36
CA LYS A 176 1.78 -29.28 8.73
C LYS A 176 0.42 -29.37 9.43
N GLN A 177 0.37 -28.94 10.68
CA GLN A 177 -0.86 -28.85 11.45
C GLN A 177 -1.48 -27.46 11.28
N THR A 178 -2.79 -27.41 11.02
CA THR A 178 -3.54 -26.15 11.09
C THR A 178 -3.88 -25.86 12.55
N LEU A 179 -3.62 -24.63 12.99
CA LEU A 179 -3.80 -24.20 14.39
C LEU A 179 -4.93 -23.17 14.52
N LEU A 180 -5.13 -22.33 13.52
CA LEU A 180 -6.17 -21.30 13.51
C LEU A 180 -6.67 -21.08 12.08
N LYS A 181 -7.97 -20.81 11.93
CA LYS A 181 -8.56 -20.23 10.73
C LYS A 181 -9.44 -19.05 11.14
N VAL A 182 -9.26 -17.93 10.46
CA VAL A 182 -10.04 -16.71 10.64
C VAL A 182 -10.52 -16.26 9.27
N ASN A 183 -11.79 -15.90 9.15
CA ASN A 183 -12.35 -15.36 7.91
C ASN A 183 -13.33 -14.23 8.25
N LEU A 184 -13.25 -13.10 7.56
CA LEU A 184 -14.11 -11.93 7.79
C LEU A 184 -14.18 -11.50 9.27
N GLY A 185 -13.07 -11.62 10.00
CA GLY A 185 -13.02 -11.33 11.44
C GLY A 185 -13.76 -12.31 12.35
N LYS A 186 -14.14 -13.49 11.84
CA LYS A 186 -14.72 -14.60 12.61
C LYS A 186 -13.73 -15.75 12.69
N VAL A 187 -13.58 -16.34 13.88
CA VAL A 187 -12.74 -17.53 14.08
C VAL A 187 -13.55 -18.75 13.65
N THR A 188 -13.12 -19.45 12.61
CA THR A 188 -13.82 -20.63 12.06
C THR A 188 -13.20 -21.94 12.54
N TYR A 189 -11.97 -21.89 13.05
CA TYR A 189 -11.30 -23.02 13.68
C TYR A 189 -10.23 -22.50 14.62
N ASN A 190 -10.16 -23.01 15.84
CA ASN A 190 -9.11 -22.69 16.79
C ASN A 190 -8.67 -23.95 17.55
N VAL A 191 -7.38 -24.25 17.52
CA VAL A 191 -6.83 -25.40 18.25
C VAL A 191 -6.93 -25.23 19.76
N ALA A 192 -7.09 -24.00 20.25
CA ALA A 192 -7.30 -23.72 21.67
C ALA A 192 -8.58 -24.33 22.23
N ASP A 193 -9.62 -24.46 21.40
CA ASP A 193 -10.92 -25.00 21.79
C ASP A 193 -10.81 -26.47 22.24
N LYS A 194 -9.72 -27.16 21.87
CA LYS A 194 -9.41 -28.52 22.35
C LYS A 194 -8.84 -28.56 23.76
N TYR A 195 -8.36 -27.43 24.26
CA TYR A 195 -7.66 -27.31 25.54
C TYR A 195 -8.41 -26.42 26.55
N SER A 196 -9.47 -25.73 26.14
CA SER A 196 -10.43 -25.14 27.07
C SER A 196 -11.34 -26.25 27.59
N LYS A 197 -10.96 -26.82 28.74
CA LYS A 197 -11.91 -27.51 29.62
C LYS A 197 -12.61 -26.47 30.49
#